data_AF-A0ABD6VI47-F1
#
_entry.id   AF-A0ABD6VI47-F1
#
_cell.length_a   1.000
_cell.length_b   1.000
_cell.length_c   1.000
_cell.angle_alpha   90.00
_cell.angle_beta   90.00
_cell.angle_gamma   90.00
#
_symmetry.space_group_name_H-M   'P 1'
#
loop_
_entity.id
_entity.type
_entity.pdbx_description
1 polymer ?
#
loop_
_entity_poly.entity_id
_entity_poly.type
_entity_poly.pdbx_seq_one_letter_code
_entity_poly.pdbx_strand_id
1 'polypeptide(L)'
;MTNEDRWRIRQEKAAPILSALHTWMLAPRDLVPEGSAIAKALDYSLKRWAALTRYAEDGAVPIDNNAVENQIRPWATFELVVRWLVTQRQTCGSEHEFDPDGAHEWA
;
A
#
# COMPACT_ATOMS: atom_id res chain seq x y z
N MET A 1 8.01 23.91 -12.81
CA MET A 1 7.73 22.92 -13.86
C MET A 1 6.23 22.93 -14.10
N THR A 2 5.78 23.37 -15.27
CA THR A 2 4.35 23.47 -15.60
C THR A 2 3.72 22.09 -15.77
N ASN A 3 2.38 22.00 -15.81
CA ASN A 3 1.68 20.74 -16.07
C ASN A 3 2.10 20.17 -17.44
N GLU A 4 2.27 21.05 -18.43
CA GLU A 4 2.67 20.69 -19.79
C GLU A 4 4.11 20.17 -19.86
N ASP A 5 5.04 20.79 -19.12
CA ASP A 5 6.41 20.28 -19.01
C ASP A 5 6.43 18.87 -18.38
N ARG A 6 5.60 18.64 -17.35
CA ARG A 6 5.48 17.33 -16.70
C ARG A 6 4.92 16.28 -17.66
N TRP A 7 3.88 16.64 -18.39
CA TRP A 7 3.30 15.76 -19.40
C TRP A 7 4.33 15.38 -20.47
N ARG A 8 5.04 16.35 -21.05
CA ARG A 8 6.08 16.09 -22.05
C ARG A 8 7.14 15.11 -21.55
N ILE A 9 7.67 15.32 -20.34
CA ILE A 9 8.66 14.42 -19.74
C ILE A 9 8.09 13.00 -19.56
N ARG A 10 6.82 12.88 -19.17
CA ARG A 10 6.14 11.58 -19.00
C ARG A 10 5.93 10.89 -20.35
N GLN A 11 5.60 11.61 -21.40
CA GLN A 11 5.50 11.05 -22.74
C GLN A 11 6.86 10.55 -23.27
N GLU A 12 7.94 11.29 -23.01
CA GLU A 12 9.28 10.89 -23.45
C GLU A 12 9.83 9.69 -22.67
N LYS A 13 9.58 9.63 -21.35
CA LYS A 13 10.21 8.66 -20.47
C LYS A 13 9.28 7.54 -20.00
N ALA A 14 8.10 7.91 -19.49
CA ALA A 14 7.20 6.96 -18.84
C ALA A 14 6.36 6.18 -19.86
N ALA A 15 5.84 6.83 -20.91
CA ALA A 15 5.02 6.17 -21.92
C ALA A 15 5.69 4.95 -22.59
N PRO A 16 6.96 4.99 -23.05
CA PRO A 16 7.59 3.81 -23.64
C PRO A 16 7.79 2.67 -22.62
N ILE A 17 8.08 3.00 -21.36
CA ILE A 17 8.23 2.01 -20.29
C ILE A 17 6.88 1.35 -19.96
N LEU A 18 5.81 2.15 -19.86
CA LEU A 18 4.46 1.65 -19.63
C LEU A 18 4.00 0.75 -20.78
N SER A 19 4.27 1.13 -22.02
CA SER A 19 3.97 0.29 -23.19
C SER A 19 4.73 -1.03 -23.15
N ALA A 20 6.03 -1.01 -22.83
CA ALA A 20 6.84 -2.21 -22.73
C ALA A 20 6.35 -3.12 -21.59
N LEU A 21 5.99 -2.54 -20.44
CA LEU A 21 5.43 -3.26 -19.30
C LEU A 21 4.09 -3.91 -19.64
N HIS A 22 3.21 -3.20 -20.36
CA HIS A 22 1.92 -3.75 -20.80
C HIS A 22 2.10 -4.98 -21.69
N THR A 23 2.95 -4.87 -22.72
CA THR A 23 3.30 -6.00 -23.59
C THR A 23 3.91 -7.15 -22.80
N TRP A 24 4.81 -6.83 -21.85
CA TRP A 24 5.42 -7.82 -20.99
C TRP A 24 4.41 -8.49 -20.06
N MET A 25 3.35 -7.82 -19.58
CA MET A 25 2.34 -8.46 -18.73
C MET A 25 1.40 -9.38 -19.50
N LEU A 26 1.17 -9.10 -20.80
CA LEU A 26 0.33 -9.94 -21.66
C LEU A 26 1.00 -11.29 -21.97
N ALA A 27 2.30 -11.31 -22.25
CA ALA A 27 3.01 -12.54 -22.63
C ALA A 27 3.01 -13.69 -21.57
N PRO A 28 3.31 -13.45 -20.27
CA PRO A 28 3.26 -14.47 -19.24
C PRO A 28 1.84 -14.79 -18.82
N ARG A 29 0.85 -13.93 -19.08
CA ARG A 29 -0.54 -14.25 -18.75
C ARG A 29 -1.05 -15.48 -19.51
N ASP A 30 -0.58 -15.67 -20.74
CA ASP A 30 -0.92 -16.81 -21.58
C ASP A 30 -0.17 -18.10 -21.18
N LEU A 31 0.97 -17.95 -20.47
CA LEU A 31 1.83 -19.06 -20.05
C LEU A 31 1.55 -19.55 -18.62
N VAL A 32 0.88 -18.72 -17.82
CA VAL A 32 0.63 -19.00 -16.41
C VAL A 32 -0.70 -19.74 -16.25
N PRO A 33 -0.74 -20.85 -15.47
CA PRO A 33 -1.97 -21.56 -15.18
C PRO A 33 -3.02 -20.67 -14.52
N GLU A 34 -4.26 -20.84 -14.96
CA GLU A 34 -5.44 -20.19 -14.38
C GLU A 34 -5.52 -20.46 -12.86
N GLY A 35 -5.86 -19.41 -12.10
CA GLY A 35 -6.06 -19.49 -10.65
C GLY A 35 -4.80 -19.34 -9.79
N SER A 36 -3.60 -19.28 -10.39
CA SER A 36 -2.38 -18.95 -9.66
C SER A 36 -2.42 -17.52 -9.09
N ALA A 37 -1.67 -17.28 -8.01
CA ALA A 37 -1.55 -15.95 -7.42
C ALA A 37 -1.01 -14.92 -8.43
N ILE A 38 -0.10 -15.35 -9.31
CA ILE A 38 0.50 -14.50 -10.36
C ILE A 38 -0.54 -14.15 -11.42
N ALA A 39 -1.32 -15.11 -11.92
CA ALA A 39 -2.39 -14.85 -12.88
C ALA A 39 -3.40 -13.83 -12.33
N LYS A 40 -3.83 -14.02 -11.06
CA LYS A 40 -4.74 -13.07 -10.39
C LYS A 40 -4.15 -11.66 -10.27
N ALA A 41 -2.86 -11.54 -9.96
CA ALA A 41 -2.19 -10.25 -9.86
C ALA A 41 -2.08 -9.56 -11.23
N LEU A 42 -1.73 -10.31 -12.29
CA LEU A 42 -1.68 -9.81 -13.66
C LEU A 42 -3.06 -9.37 -14.15
N ASP A 43 -4.09 -10.21 -13.97
CA ASP A 43 -5.47 -9.89 -14.35
C ASP A 43 -6.00 -8.64 -13.66
N TYR A 44 -5.73 -8.53 -12.36
CA TYR A 44 -6.11 -7.36 -11.58
C TYR A 44 -5.44 -6.08 -12.11
N SER A 45 -4.14 -6.18 -12.45
CA SER A 45 -3.34 -5.06 -12.95
C SER A 45 -3.80 -4.63 -14.35
N LEU A 46 -3.98 -5.60 -15.26
CA LEU A 46 -4.44 -5.38 -16.64
C LEU A 46 -5.87 -4.80 -16.66
N LYS A 47 -6.78 -5.31 -15.82
CA LYS A 47 -8.15 -4.77 -15.69
C LYS A 47 -8.18 -3.29 -15.28
N ARG A 48 -7.11 -2.81 -14.64
CA ARG A 48 -7.00 -1.44 -14.11
C ARG A 48 -5.95 -0.61 -14.83
N TRP A 49 -5.44 -1.11 -15.95
CA TRP A 49 -4.36 -0.47 -16.69
C TRP A 49 -4.64 1.00 -17.00
N ALA A 50 -5.85 1.32 -17.50
CA ALA A 50 -6.24 2.70 -17.80
C ALA A 50 -6.18 3.65 -16.58
N ALA A 51 -6.43 3.14 -15.37
CA ALA A 51 -6.28 3.93 -14.15
C ALA A 51 -4.80 4.10 -13.77
N LEU A 52 -4.00 3.05 -13.96
CA LEU A 52 -2.57 3.06 -13.66
C LEU A 52 -1.76 3.97 -14.59
N THR A 53 -2.17 4.10 -15.86
CA THR A 53 -1.46 4.93 -16.85
C THR A 53 -1.91 6.38 -16.88
N ARG A 54 -3.03 6.72 -16.23
CA ARG A 54 -3.65 8.04 -16.31
C ARG A 54 -2.73 9.19 -15.90
N TYR A 55 -1.82 8.96 -14.95
CA TYR A 55 -0.85 9.98 -14.54
C TYR A 55 0.13 10.35 -15.68
N ALA A 56 0.41 9.43 -16.59
CA ALA A 56 1.28 9.70 -17.74
C ALA A 56 0.58 10.61 -18.76
N GLU A 57 -0.74 10.46 -18.91
CA GLU A 57 -1.57 11.20 -19.84
C GLU A 57 -1.94 12.61 -19.33
N ASP A 58 -2.01 12.81 -18.01
CA ASP A 58 -2.37 14.09 -17.41
C ASP A 58 -1.25 14.63 -16.51
N GLY A 59 -0.63 15.73 -16.94
CA GLY A 59 0.43 16.43 -16.20
C GLY A 59 -0.03 17.06 -14.88
N ALA A 60 -1.33 17.27 -14.68
CA ALA A 60 -1.90 17.75 -13.43
C ALA A 60 -1.97 16.66 -12.35
N VAL A 61 -2.04 15.38 -12.76
CA VAL A 61 -2.13 14.26 -11.83
C VAL A 61 -0.76 13.98 -11.19
N PRO A 62 -0.65 13.97 -9.84
CA PRO A 62 0.57 13.59 -9.15
C PRO A 62 0.88 12.10 -9.36
N ILE A 63 2.16 11.75 -9.36
CA ILE A 63 2.60 10.35 -9.53
C ILE A 63 2.45 9.54 -8.24
N ASP A 64 2.53 10.22 -7.10
CA ASP A 64 2.46 9.64 -5.77
C ASP A 64 1.07 9.79 -5.15
N ASN A 65 0.77 8.87 -4.24
CA ASN A 65 -0.49 8.82 -3.51
C ASN A 65 -0.46 9.64 -2.20
N ASN A 66 0.59 10.44 -1.96
CA ASN A 66 0.82 11.07 -0.66
C ASN A 66 -0.35 11.96 -0.24
N ALA A 67 -0.99 12.64 -1.20
CA ALA A 67 -2.14 13.50 -0.92
C ALA A 67 -3.33 12.70 -0.36
N VAL A 68 -3.61 11.51 -0.90
CA VAL A 68 -4.69 10.64 -0.41
C VAL A 68 -4.27 9.99 0.90
N GLU A 69 -3.02 9.54 1.01
CA GLU A 69 -2.49 8.94 2.24
C GLU A 69 -2.58 9.91 3.42
N ASN A 70 -2.21 11.17 3.22
CA ASN A 70 -2.33 12.19 4.25
C ASN A 70 -3.78 12.49 4.65
N GLN A 71 -4.74 12.29 3.75
CA GLN A 71 -6.17 12.45 4.07
C GLN A 71 -6.72 11.25 4.86
N ILE A 72 -6.26 10.03 4.59
CA ILE A 72 -6.71 8.82 5.31
C ILE A 72 -5.92 8.58 6.61
N ARG A 73 -4.70 9.11 6.73
CA ARG A 73 -3.80 8.90 7.87
C ARG A 73 -4.43 9.24 9.23
N PRO A 74 -5.20 10.34 9.39
CA PRO A 74 -5.88 10.62 10.67
C PRO A 74 -6.83 9.51 11.10
N TRP A 75 -7.54 8.89 10.16
CA TRP A 75 -8.51 7.82 10.43
C TRP A 75 -7.83 6.50 10.78
N ALA A 76 -6.79 6.12 10.03
CA ALA A 76 -6.01 4.92 10.30
C ALA A 76 -5.26 5.01 11.64
N THR A 77 -4.67 6.17 11.95
CA THR A 77 -4.02 6.39 13.26
C THR A 77 -5.03 6.41 14.39
N PHE A 78 -6.22 7.00 14.17
CA PHE A 78 -7.29 7.00 15.16
C PHE A 78 -7.73 5.57 15.51
N GLU A 79 -7.89 4.68 14.53
CA GLU A 79 -8.20 3.27 14.78
C GLU A 79 -7.13 2.60 15.66
N LEU A 80 -5.84 2.86 15.39
CA LEU A 80 -4.74 2.31 16.20
C LEU A 80 -4.74 2.87 17.63
N VAL A 81 -5.01 4.15 17.82
CA VAL A 81 -5.10 4.79 19.14
C VAL A 81 -6.30 4.25 19.92
N VAL A 82 -7.47 4.13 19.29
CA VAL A 82 -8.66 3.54 19.91
C VAL A 82 -8.42 2.07 20.26
N ARG A 83 -7.81 1.30 19.36
CA ARG A 83 -7.46 -0.10 19.62
C ARG A 83 -6.47 -0.23 20.78
N TRP A 84 -5.47 0.65 20.86
CA TRP A 84 -4.53 0.70 21.98
C TRP A 84 -5.26 1.05 23.30
N LEU A 85 -6.12 2.06 23.30
CA LEU A 85 -6.90 2.47 24.47
C LEU A 85 -7.85 1.37 24.97
N VAL A 86 -8.53 0.67 24.05
CA VAL A 86 -9.43 -0.45 24.38
C VAL A 86 -8.64 -1.64 24.93
N THR A 87 -7.46 -1.91 24.38
CA THR A 87 -6.59 -3.00 24.85
C THR A 87 -6.03 -2.72 26.26
N GLN A 88 -5.58 -1.49 26.53
CA GLN A 88 -5.10 -1.05 27.86
C GLN A 88 -6.17 -1.26 28.96
N ARG A 89 -7.45 -1.06 28.64
CA ARG A 89 -8.56 -1.26 29.59
C ARG A 89 -8.79 -2.73 29.94
N GLN A 90 -8.41 -3.67 29.07
CA GLN A 90 -8.55 -5.11 29.30
C GLN A 90 -7.36 -5.69 30.06
N THR A 91 -6.17 -5.11 29.92
CA THR A 91 -4.95 -5.58 30.63
C THR A 91 -4.81 -5.04 32.04
N CYS A 92 -5.40 -3.89 32.37
CA CYS A 92 -5.36 -3.32 33.72
C CYS A 92 -6.38 -3.93 34.71
N GLY A 93 -7.11 -4.98 34.31
CA GLY A 93 -8.13 -5.65 35.14
C GLY A 93 -7.65 -6.88 35.92
N SER A 94 -6.38 -7.29 35.81
CA SER A 94 -5.82 -8.38 36.62
C SER A 94 -4.89 -7.80 37.68
N GLU A 95 -5.45 -7.47 38.85
CA GLU A 95 -4.67 -7.25 40.07
C GLU A 95 -3.97 -8.57 40.42
N HIS A 96 -2.68 -8.68 40.12
CA HIS A 96 -1.83 -9.71 40.69
C HIS A 96 -1.37 -9.17 42.05
N GLU A 97 -1.85 -9.80 43.12
CA GLU A 97 -1.40 -9.57 44.49
C GLU A 97 0.13 -9.74 44.56
N PHE A 98 0.82 -8.69 44.99
CA PHE A 98 2.27 -8.66 45.14
C PHE A 98 2.66 -9.47 46.38
N ASP A 99 3.30 -10.62 46.18
CA ASP A 99 3.91 -11.43 47.24
C ASP A 99 5.32 -10.89 47.56
N PRO A 100 5.56 -10.32 48.75
CA PRO A 100 6.84 -9.71 49.10
C PRO A 100 7.95 -10.72 49.48
N ASP A 101 7.67 -12.03 49.58
CA ASP A 101 8.61 -13.00 50.18
C ASP A 101 9.43 -13.83 49.15
N GLY A 102 9.28 -13.59 47.85
CA GLY A 102 9.92 -14.37 46.77
C GLY A 102 11.38 -14.06 46.43
N ALA A 103 12.24 -13.73 47.40
CA ALA A 103 13.62 -13.27 47.15
C ALA A 103 14.71 -14.34 47.43
N HIS A 104 14.53 -15.61 47.05
CA HIS A 104 15.50 -16.66 47.40
C HIS A 104 15.87 -17.72 46.36
N GLU A 105 15.59 -17.56 45.06
CA GLU A 105 16.08 -18.53 44.06
C GLU A 105 16.60 -17.87 42.78
N TRP A 106 17.89 -17.47 42.79
CA TRP A 106 18.75 -17.35 41.60
C TRP A 106 20.21 -17.68 41.96
N ALA A 107 20.46 -18.93 42.38
CA ALA A 107 21.78 -19.56 42.36
C ALA A 107 21.63 -21.05 42.00
#